data_AF-A0A371E125-F1
#
_entry.id   AF-A0A371E125-F1
#
_cell.length_a   1.000
_cell.length_b   1.000
_cell.length_c   1.000
_cell.angle_alpha   90.00
_cell.angle_beta   90.00
_cell.angle_gamma   90.00
#
_symmetry.space_group_name_H-M   'P 1'
#
loop_
_entity.id
_entity.type
_entity.pdbx_description
1 polymer ?
#
loop_
_entity_poly.entity_id
_entity_poly.type
_entity_poly.pdbx_seq_one_letter_code
_entity_poly.pdbx_strand_id
1 'polypeptide(L)'
;MSSFTHATTLLHAHIKTKQKKPSNKNSSWPLNLSGEEKVMNRRKLISTFLSTSTAVVAVHGAIPTALAQTWGTRSFIKEHFFEPGLSPEEAVARIKQTAEGLHSIRETLETMSWRYIMFYIRIKQAYLDQDLRTAFSTLPLNRRKDYVNAANDLVHNMGEFDRHIRTPKVYESYLYYEKTLKSIDEIVAILA
;
A
#
# COMPACT_ATOMS: atom_id res chain seq x y z
N MET A 1 -43.14 31.17 40.05
CA MET A 1 -43.81 30.07 39.32
C MET A 1 -43.18 30.10 37.92
N SER A 2 -42.34 29.19 37.46
CA SER A 2 -42.28 27.74 37.61
C SER A 2 -40.84 27.26 37.34
N SER A 3 -40.25 26.53 38.29
CA SER A 3 -38.96 25.84 38.14
C SER A 3 -39.19 24.53 37.41
N PHE A 4 -38.52 24.33 36.27
CA PHE A 4 -38.46 23.02 35.61
C PHE A 4 -37.13 22.36 35.99
N THR A 5 -37.21 21.38 36.88
CA THR A 5 -36.14 20.44 37.20
C THR A 5 -36.50 19.11 36.55
N HIS A 6 -35.79 18.72 35.49
CA HIS A 6 -35.90 17.38 34.93
C HIS A 6 -34.80 16.51 35.53
N ALA A 7 -35.21 15.59 36.40
CA ALA A 7 -34.38 14.54 36.96
C ALA A 7 -34.37 13.31 36.03
N THR A 8 -33.16 12.89 35.67
CA THR A 8 -32.62 11.53 35.50
C THR A 8 -33.58 10.37 35.17
N THR A 9 -33.35 9.75 34.00
CA THR A 9 -33.44 8.29 33.85
C THR A 9 -32.35 7.79 32.90
N LEU A 10 -31.22 7.32 33.45
CA LEU A 10 -30.25 6.51 32.72
C LEU A 10 -30.78 5.06 32.68
N LEU A 11 -31.32 4.65 31.54
CA LEU A 11 -31.64 3.25 31.29
C LEU A 11 -30.36 2.47 31.00
N HIS A 12 -29.89 1.76 32.02
CA HIS A 12 -28.76 0.84 31.97
C HIS A 12 -29.22 -0.48 31.31
N ALA A 13 -28.97 -0.64 30.01
CA ALA A 13 -29.26 -1.89 29.31
C ALA A 13 -28.20 -2.95 29.65
N HIS A 14 -28.57 -3.88 30.53
CA HIS A 14 -27.73 -5.00 30.95
C HIS A 14 -27.73 -6.09 29.85
N ILE A 15 -26.83 -6.00 28.88
CA ILE A 15 -26.66 -7.03 27.85
C ILE A 15 -25.91 -8.22 28.48
N LYS A 16 -26.64 -9.29 28.81
CA LYS A 16 -26.06 -10.59 29.17
C LYS A 16 -25.38 -11.21 27.94
N THR A 17 -24.06 -11.13 27.88
CA THR A 17 -23.23 -11.85 26.92
C THR A 17 -23.18 -13.34 27.28
N LYS A 18 -24.01 -14.17 26.62
CA LYS A 18 -23.81 -15.63 26.61
C LYS A 18 -22.65 -15.96 25.67
N GLN A 19 -21.46 -16.13 26.24
CA GLN A 19 -20.31 -16.75 25.59
C GLN A 19 -20.65 -18.20 25.21
N LYS A 20 -21.01 -18.45 23.95
CA LYS A 20 -20.98 -19.79 23.36
C LYS A 20 -19.61 -19.99 22.72
N LYS A 21 -18.79 -20.87 23.31
CA LYS A 21 -17.62 -21.47 22.65
C LYS A 21 -18.12 -22.42 21.56
N PRO A 22 -17.78 -22.24 20.27
CA PRO A 22 -17.90 -23.33 19.31
C PRO A 22 -16.66 -24.22 19.40
N SER A 23 -16.95 -25.49 19.68
CA SER A 23 -16.07 -26.64 19.62
C SER A 23 -15.27 -26.68 18.32
N ASN A 24 -13.97 -26.87 18.47
CA ASN A 24 -13.04 -27.26 17.42
C ASN A 24 -13.54 -28.57 16.76
N LYS A 25 -13.94 -28.51 15.49
CA LYS A 25 -14.16 -29.69 14.64
C LYS A 25 -13.50 -29.42 13.30
N ASN A 26 -12.36 -30.08 13.10
CA ASN A 26 -11.68 -30.20 11.83
C ASN A 26 -12.63 -30.85 10.82
N SER A 27 -13.19 -30.06 9.91
CA SER A 27 -13.87 -30.58 8.73
C SER A 27 -12.91 -30.52 7.55
N SER A 28 -12.24 -31.64 7.29
CA SER A 28 -11.62 -31.92 5.99
C SER A 28 -12.72 -31.98 4.92
N TRP A 29 -12.62 -31.13 3.90
CA TRP A 29 -13.50 -31.17 2.74
C TRP A 29 -13.09 -32.34 1.84
N PRO A 30 -14.00 -33.25 1.45
CA PRO A 30 -13.80 -34.08 0.28
C PRO A 30 -14.36 -33.35 -0.94
N LEU A 31 -13.47 -33.01 -1.88
CA LEU A 31 -13.85 -32.74 -3.27
C LEU A 31 -14.33 -34.04 -3.90
N ASN A 32 -15.65 -34.23 -3.95
CA ASN A 32 -16.27 -35.23 -4.82
C ASN A 32 -16.61 -34.56 -6.16
N LEU A 33 -15.78 -34.83 -7.17
CA LEU A 33 -16.12 -34.64 -8.58
C LEU A 33 -16.28 -36.04 -9.18
N SER A 34 -17.52 -36.53 -9.25
CA SER A 34 -17.87 -37.77 -9.93
C SER A 34 -18.21 -37.49 -11.38
N GLY A 35 -17.46 -38.08 -12.31
CA GLY A 35 -17.69 -38.00 -13.74
C GLY A 35 -16.77 -38.96 -14.50
N GLU A 36 -17.22 -40.21 -14.56
CA GLU A 36 -16.87 -41.27 -15.52
C GLU A 36 -15.52 -42.01 -15.47
N GLU A 37 -15.70 -43.32 -15.48
CA GLU A 37 -14.72 -44.39 -15.41
C GLU A 37 -13.98 -44.56 -16.74
N LYS A 38 -12.66 -44.74 -16.67
CA LYS A 38 -11.98 -45.66 -17.58
C LYS A 38 -10.83 -46.34 -16.86
N VAL A 39 -11.13 -47.56 -16.41
CA VAL A 39 -10.15 -48.53 -15.89
C VAL A 39 -9.16 -48.86 -16.99
N MET A 40 -7.85 -48.70 -16.72
CA MET A 40 -6.82 -49.65 -17.14
C MET A 40 -5.45 -49.36 -16.48
N ASN A 41 -4.97 -50.37 -15.74
CA ASN A 41 -3.58 -50.68 -15.39
C ASN A 41 -2.71 -49.63 -14.67
N ARG A 42 -2.82 -49.67 -13.34
CA ARG A 42 -1.72 -49.38 -12.41
C ARG A 42 -0.72 -50.55 -12.43
N ARG A 43 0.47 -50.36 -13.01
CA ARG A 43 1.73 -51.00 -12.60
C ARG A 43 2.87 -50.57 -13.54
N LYS A 44 3.95 -50.02 -12.94
CA LYS A 44 5.19 -49.50 -13.57
C LYS A 44 4.93 -48.23 -14.39
N LEU A 45 5.43 -47.05 -13.99
CA LEU A 45 6.83 -46.69 -14.10
C LEU A 45 7.18 -45.66 -13.02
N ILE A 46 8.02 -46.08 -12.09
CA ILE A 46 8.83 -45.18 -11.26
C ILE A 46 10.10 -44.88 -12.07
N SER A 47 10.58 -43.65 -11.94
CA SER A 47 11.89 -43.12 -12.32
C SER A 47 12.06 -42.60 -13.75
N THR A 48 12.82 -41.50 -13.80
CA THR A 48 13.47 -40.91 -14.97
C THR A 48 12.65 -39.86 -15.70
N PHE A 49 12.68 -38.62 -15.20
CA PHE A 49 13.03 -37.41 -15.97
C PHE A 49 13.44 -36.30 -15.00
N LEU A 50 14.61 -36.48 -14.38
CA LEU A 50 15.30 -35.47 -13.58
C LEU A 50 16.53 -35.01 -14.38
N SER A 51 16.31 -34.43 -15.56
CA SER A 51 17.36 -33.85 -16.42
C SER A 51 16.72 -33.22 -17.65
N THR A 52 16.31 -31.95 -17.55
CA THR A 52 16.26 -30.91 -18.61
C THR A 52 15.24 -29.82 -18.23
N SER A 53 15.62 -28.86 -17.38
CA SER A 53 14.94 -27.56 -17.29
C SER A 53 15.87 -26.51 -16.65
N THR A 54 17.08 -26.36 -17.17
CA THR A 54 17.90 -25.14 -17.00
C THR A 54 17.77 -24.25 -18.24
N ALA A 55 16.53 -23.96 -18.65
CA ALA A 55 16.27 -23.10 -19.81
C ALA A 55 14.94 -22.32 -19.72
N VAL A 56 14.44 -22.02 -18.51
CA VAL A 56 13.27 -21.15 -18.32
C VAL A 56 13.65 -19.81 -17.67
N VAL A 57 14.94 -19.47 -17.61
CA VAL A 57 15.38 -18.17 -17.05
C VAL A 57 15.35 -17.04 -18.11
N ALA A 58 15.21 -17.34 -19.41
CA ALA A 58 15.39 -16.34 -20.47
C ALA A 58 14.11 -15.66 -20.99
N VAL A 59 12.94 -15.81 -20.35
CA VAL A 59 11.69 -15.14 -20.78
C VAL A 59 10.93 -14.50 -19.61
N HIS A 60 11.64 -13.99 -18.61
CA HIS A 60 11.10 -12.88 -17.83
C HIS A 60 11.48 -11.60 -18.58
N GLY A 61 10.62 -11.24 -19.55
CA GLY A 61 10.57 -9.87 -20.05
C GLY A 61 10.52 -8.93 -18.84
N ALA A 62 11.35 -7.90 -18.89
CA ALA A 62 11.60 -6.91 -17.85
C ALA A 62 10.35 -6.59 -17.02
N ILE A 63 10.13 -7.35 -15.95
CA ILE A 63 9.42 -6.84 -14.80
C ILE A 63 10.40 -5.81 -14.25
N PRO A 64 10.05 -4.51 -14.17
CA PRO A 64 10.91 -3.55 -13.51
C PRO A 64 11.13 -4.10 -12.10
N THR A 65 12.33 -4.60 -11.84
CA THR A 65 12.77 -4.93 -10.51
C THR A 65 12.54 -3.66 -9.72
N ALA A 66 11.62 -3.69 -8.75
CA ALA A 66 11.38 -2.55 -7.88
C ALA A 66 12.72 -2.21 -7.22
N LEU A 67 13.41 -1.17 -7.72
CA LEU A 67 14.78 -0.82 -7.35
C LEU A 67 14.91 -0.35 -5.88
N ALA A 68 13.84 -0.43 -5.10
CA ALA A 68 13.75 -0.01 -3.70
C ALA A 68 13.40 -1.19 -2.76
N GLN A 69 13.98 -2.37 -2.97
CA GLN A 69 13.83 -3.53 -2.07
C GLN A 69 15.06 -3.77 -1.19
N THR A 70 15.72 -2.72 -0.74
CA THR A 70 16.70 -2.76 0.36
C THR A 70 15.98 -2.39 1.66
N TRP A 71 15.21 -3.32 2.24
CA TRP A 71 14.43 -3.05 3.47
C TRP A 71 15.27 -2.88 4.75
N GLY A 72 16.57 -2.56 4.63
CA GLY A 72 17.48 -2.41 5.75
C GLY A 72 17.79 -3.73 6.48
N THR A 73 19.00 -3.83 7.01
CA THR A 73 19.50 -5.00 7.78
C THR A 73 19.36 -4.83 9.30
N ARG A 74 18.63 -3.82 9.77
CA ARG A 74 18.62 -3.44 11.20
C ARG A 74 17.54 -4.21 11.97
N SER A 75 17.94 -4.73 13.12
CA SER A 75 17.20 -5.77 13.86
C SER A 75 16.06 -5.21 14.71
N PHE A 76 14.94 -5.94 14.69
CA PHE A 76 13.70 -5.77 15.47
C PHE A 76 13.87 -5.34 16.94
N ILE A 77 15.00 -5.69 17.56
CA ILE A 77 15.24 -5.49 18.99
C ILE A 77 15.92 -4.15 19.28
N LYS A 78 16.62 -3.56 18.30
CA LYS A 78 17.51 -2.42 18.53
C LYS A 78 16.88 -1.08 18.17
N GLU A 79 15.92 -1.06 17.25
CA GLU A 79 15.25 0.16 16.80
C GLU A 79 13.80 0.18 17.31
N HIS A 80 13.41 1.26 17.99
CA HIS A 80 12.06 1.43 18.54
C HIS A 80 10.99 1.61 17.45
N PHE A 81 11.40 1.86 16.20
CA PHE A 81 10.54 2.09 15.04
C PHE A 81 11.10 1.35 13.80
N PHE A 82 10.21 0.70 13.04
CA PHE A 82 10.54 -0.05 11.81
C PHE A 82 10.69 0.86 10.58
N GLU A 83 11.38 1.98 10.74
CA GLU A 83 11.63 2.88 9.63
C GLU A 83 13.00 2.52 9.01
N PRO A 84 13.04 1.87 7.84
CA PRO A 84 14.31 1.51 7.23
C PRO A 84 15.08 2.80 6.95
N GLY A 85 16.24 2.95 7.58
CA GLY A 85 17.18 4.04 7.27
C GLY A 85 17.75 3.82 5.88
N LEU A 86 17.02 4.27 4.86
CA LEU A 86 17.45 4.22 3.46
C LEU A 86 18.64 5.16 3.26
N SER A 87 19.52 4.79 2.34
CA SER A 87 20.49 5.76 1.83
C SER A 87 19.78 6.91 1.10
N PRO A 88 20.37 8.11 1.05
CA PRO A 88 19.75 9.23 0.35
C PRO A 88 19.46 8.96 -1.13
N GLU A 89 20.28 8.15 -1.79
CA GLU A 89 20.09 7.75 -3.20
C GLU A 89 18.90 6.78 -3.36
N GLU A 90 18.77 5.80 -2.46
CA GLU A 90 17.63 4.87 -2.45
C GLU A 90 16.32 5.58 -2.11
N ALA A 91 16.34 6.58 -1.23
CA ALA A 91 15.17 7.40 -0.93
C ALA A 91 14.68 8.14 -2.19
N VAL A 92 15.61 8.69 -3.00
CA VAL A 92 15.28 9.31 -4.30
C VAL A 92 14.68 8.27 -5.26
N ALA A 93 15.24 7.06 -5.32
CA ALA A 93 14.67 5.99 -6.15
C ALA A 93 13.25 5.61 -5.70
N ARG A 94 12.98 5.54 -4.39
CA ARG A 94 11.65 5.27 -3.84
C ARG A 94 10.66 6.40 -4.11
N ILE A 95 11.10 7.66 -4.10
CA ILE A 95 10.29 8.81 -4.53
C ILE A 95 9.91 8.68 -6.00
N LYS A 96 10.85 8.32 -6.89
CA LYS A 96 10.56 8.08 -8.31
C LYS A 96 9.54 6.95 -8.52
N GLN A 97 9.69 5.84 -7.79
CA GLN A 97 8.71 4.74 -7.80
C GLN A 97 7.33 5.19 -7.26
N THR A 98 7.31 6.12 -6.31
CA THR A 98 6.07 6.71 -5.81
C THR A 98 5.41 7.59 -6.87
N ALA A 99 6.18 8.38 -7.61
CA ALA A 99 5.69 9.17 -8.74
C ALA A 99 5.07 8.27 -9.83
N GLU A 100 5.79 7.26 -10.30
CA GLU A 100 5.27 6.26 -11.25
C GLU A 100 4.00 5.59 -10.72
N GLY A 101 4.02 5.25 -9.43
CA GLY A 101 2.89 4.66 -8.75
C GLY A 101 1.67 5.59 -8.68
N LEU A 102 1.86 6.90 -8.58
CA LEU A 102 0.75 7.86 -8.61
C LEU A 102 0.22 8.06 -10.02
N HIS A 103 1.07 8.07 -11.04
CA HIS A 103 0.61 8.16 -12.44
C HIS A 103 -0.26 6.96 -12.84
N SER A 104 0.03 5.76 -12.33
CA SER A 104 -0.73 4.56 -12.65
C SER A 104 -2.15 4.52 -12.05
N ILE A 105 -2.48 5.38 -11.08
CA ILE A 105 -3.80 5.36 -10.45
C ILE A 105 -4.87 6.07 -11.28
N ARG A 106 -4.51 6.79 -12.35
CA ARG A 106 -5.46 7.52 -13.20
C ARG A 106 -6.65 6.66 -13.61
N GLU A 107 -6.38 5.46 -14.13
CA GLU A 107 -7.41 4.51 -14.58
C GLU A 107 -8.31 4.05 -13.40
N THR A 108 -7.70 3.80 -12.24
CA THR A 108 -8.45 3.39 -11.04
C THR A 108 -9.37 4.50 -10.54
N LEU A 109 -8.99 5.76 -10.76
CA LEU A 109 -9.75 6.94 -10.41
C LEU A 109 -10.90 7.19 -11.39
N GLU A 110 -10.69 6.94 -12.69
CA GLU A 110 -11.75 6.95 -13.72
C GLU A 110 -12.80 5.85 -13.50
N THR A 111 -12.37 4.67 -13.04
CA THR A 111 -13.26 3.57 -12.66
C THR A 111 -13.92 3.75 -11.29
N MET A 112 -13.70 4.90 -10.63
CA MET A 112 -14.32 5.27 -9.34
C MET A 112 -14.05 4.24 -8.22
N SER A 113 -12.88 3.59 -8.24
CA SER A 113 -12.50 2.56 -7.26
C SER A 113 -11.98 3.16 -5.94
N TRP A 114 -12.77 4.03 -5.31
CA TRP A 114 -12.38 4.87 -4.17
C TRP A 114 -11.68 4.14 -3.02
N ARG A 115 -12.17 2.95 -2.67
CA ARG A 115 -11.60 2.16 -1.59
C ARG A 115 -10.17 1.70 -1.91
N TYR A 116 -9.94 1.26 -3.15
CA TYR A 116 -8.61 0.87 -3.61
C TYR A 116 -7.66 2.07 -3.57
N ILE A 117 -8.09 3.19 -4.14
CA ILE A 117 -7.33 4.44 -4.21
C ILE A 117 -6.92 4.92 -2.80
N MET A 118 -7.86 4.92 -1.83
CA MET A 118 -7.55 5.30 -0.44
C MET A 118 -6.41 4.47 0.16
N PHE A 119 -6.48 3.14 0.02
CA PHE A 119 -5.44 2.27 0.58
C PHE A 119 -4.11 2.44 -0.15
N TYR A 120 -4.17 2.55 -1.48
CA TYR A 120 -3.00 2.71 -2.31
C TYR A 120 -2.22 3.98 -1.94
N ILE A 121 -2.91 5.13 -1.86
CA ILE A 121 -2.28 6.40 -1.52
C ILE A 121 -1.70 6.37 -0.10
N ARG A 122 -2.40 5.80 0.88
CA ARG A 122 -1.89 5.71 2.26
C ARG A 122 -0.63 4.86 2.36
N ILE A 123 -0.54 3.78 1.58
CA ILE A 123 0.68 2.96 1.51
C ILE A 123 1.83 3.79 0.91
N LYS A 124 1.58 4.58 -0.13
CA LYS A 124 2.59 5.46 -0.73
C LYS A 124 3.01 6.61 0.19
N GLN A 125 2.07 7.17 0.95
CA GLN A 125 2.32 8.26 1.91
C GLN A 125 3.12 7.81 3.13
N ALA A 126 2.96 6.55 3.57
CA ALA A 126 3.47 6.06 4.85
C ALA A 126 4.95 6.34 5.07
N TYR A 127 5.78 6.28 4.03
CA TYR A 127 7.23 6.51 4.12
C TYR A 127 7.70 7.77 3.39
N LEU A 128 6.79 8.51 2.76
CA LEU A 128 7.15 9.63 1.89
C LEU A 128 7.77 10.80 2.66
N ASP A 129 7.27 11.12 3.86
CA ASP A 129 7.85 12.21 4.68
C ASP A 129 9.30 11.90 5.08
N GLN A 130 9.57 10.64 5.46
CA GLN A 130 10.92 10.19 5.78
C GLN A 130 11.84 10.23 4.54
N ASP A 131 11.32 9.79 3.39
CA ASP A 131 12.06 9.84 2.12
C ASP A 131 12.45 11.26 1.74
N LEU A 132 11.51 12.19 1.83
CA LEU A 132 11.74 13.59 1.48
C LEU A 132 12.81 14.21 2.40
N ARG A 133 12.76 13.92 3.70
CA ARG A 133 13.78 14.37 4.65
C ARG A 133 15.15 13.75 4.38
N THR A 134 15.19 12.49 3.97
CA THR A 134 16.46 11.80 3.68
C THR A 134 17.06 12.32 2.37
N ALA A 135 16.24 12.48 1.33
CA ALA A 135 16.62 13.02 0.03
C ALA A 135 17.10 14.48 0.12
N PHE A 136 16.61 15.27 1.08
CA PHE A 136 17.11 16.64 1.32
C PHE A 136 18.64 16.71 1.49
N SER A 137 19.27 15.67 2.01
CA SER A 137 20.73 15.62 2.22
C SER A 137 21.54 15.59 0.92
N THR A 138 20.96 15.15 -0.22
CA THR A 138 21.65 15.10 -1.51
C THR A 138 21.71 16.46 -2.22
N LEU A 139 20.89 17.42 -1.79
CA LEU A 139 20.70 18.66 -2.52
C LEU A 139 21.72 19.76 -2.20
N PRO A 140 22.18 20.52 -3.22
CA PRO A 140 23.00 21.71 -3.02
C PRO A 140 22.19 22.83 -2.36
N LEU A 141 22.87 23.70 -1.60
CA LEU A 141 22.24 24.75 -0.78
C LEU A 141 21.23 25.63 -1.55
N ASN A 142 21.53 25.96 -2.81
CA ASN A 142 20.71 26.84 -3.63
C ASN A 142 19.31 26.27 -3.94
N ARG A 143 19.16 24.94 -4.07
CA ARG A 143 17.89 24.28 -4.45
C ARG A 143 17.05 23.84 -3.25
N ARG A 144 17.59 23.94 -2.02
CA ARG A 144 16.93 23.44 -0.81
C ARG A 144 15.62 24.15 -0.50
N LYS A 145 15.55 25.46 -0.74
CA LYS A 145 14.33 26.24 -0.49
C LYS A 145 13.19 25.79 -1.42
N ASP A 146 13.48 25.67 -2.71
CA ASP A 146 12.50 25.27 -3.71
C ASP A 146 12.02 23.84 -3.45
N TYR A 147 12.94 22.94 -3.08
CA TYR A 147 12.61 21.58 -2.67
C TYR A 147 11.67 21.54 -1.47
N VAL A 148 11.93 22.31 -0.41
CA VAL A 148 11.09 22.34 0.79
C VAL A 148 9.69 22.86 0.47
N ASN A 149 9.58 23.87 -0.40
CA ASN A 149 8.28 24.38 -0.84
C ASN A 149 7.50 23.31 -1.62
N ALA A 150 8.12 22.68 -2.61
CA ALA A 150 7.50 21.62 -3.39
C ALA A 150 7.11 20.40 -2.52
N ALA A 151 7.95 20.03 -1.55
CA ALA A 151 7.68 18.96 -0.59
C ALA A 151 6.47 19.28 0.32
N ASN A 152 6.39 20.52 0.84
CA ASN A 152 5.25 20.95 1.64
C ASN A 152 3.95 20.94 0.83
N ASP A 153 4.00 21.42 -0.42
CA ASP A 153 2.85 21.41 -1.33
C ASP A 153 2.42 19.98 -1.65
N LEU A 154 3.37 19.06 -1.89
CA LEU A 154 3.07 17.64 -2.12
C LEU A 154 2.35 17.02 -0.93
N VAL A 155 2.88 17.17 0.30
CA VAL A 155 2.29 16.61 1.52
C VAL A 155 0.89 17.19 1.75
N HIS A 156 0.72 18.49 1.52
CA HIS A 156 -0.58 19.16 1.63
C HIS A 156 -1.59 18.62 0.61
N ASN A 157 -1.22 18.58 -0.67
CA ASN A 157 -2.09 18.10 -1.76
C ASN A 157 -2.48 16.63 -1.55
N MET A 158 -1.53 15.80 -1.10
CA MET A 158 -1.75 14.40 -0.74
C MET A 158 -2.75 14.23 0.41
N GLY A 159 -2.70 15.09 1.42
CA GLY A 159 -3.65 15.10 2.53
C GLY A 159 -5.07 15.49 2.09
N GLU A 160 -5.20 16.53 1.28
CA GLU A 160 -6.48 16.96 0.72
C GLU A 160 -7.04 15.92 -0.27
N PHE A 161 -6.18 15.27 -1.05
CA PHE A 161 -6.59 14.18 -1.93
C PHE A 161 -7.20 13.01 -1.14
N ASP A 162 -6.51 12.51 -0.09
CA ASP A 162 -7.05 11.45 0.79
C ASP A 162 -8.38 11.90 1.45
N ARG A 163 -8.50 13.17 1.81
CA ARG A 163 -9.73 13.75 2.37
C ARG A 163 -10.90 13.65 1.39
N HIS A 164 -10.70 14.05 0.14
CA HIS A 164 -11.76 14.05 -0.88
C HIS A 164 -12.12 12.67 -1.38
N ILE A 165 -11.17 11.74 -1.43
CA ILE A 165 -11.45 10.33 -1.75
C ILE A 165 -12.30 9.69 -0.65
N ARG A 166 -12.08 10.06 0.63
CA ARG A 166 -12.89 9.56 1.77
C ARG A 166 -14.35 9.99 1.67
N THR A 167 -14.60 11.22 1.24
CA THR A 167 -15.95 11.77 1.01
C THR A 167 -16.17 11.89 -0.50
N PRO A 168 -16.40 10.79 -1.24
CA PRO A 168 -16.12 10.59 -2.67
C PRO A 168 -16.62 11.75 -3.55
N LYS A 169 -15.82 12.80 -3.59
CA LYS A 169 -16.09 14.08 -4.24
C LYS A 169 -15.30 14.07 -5.53
N VAL A 170 -16.00 13.71 -6.61
CA VAL A 170 -15.36 13.39 -7.89
C VAL A 170 -14.47 14.53 -8.35
N TYR A 171 -15.06 15.73 -8.49
CA TYR A 171 -14.36 16.91 -9.00
C TYR A 171 -13.15 17.30 -8.15
N GLU A 172 -13.32 17.44 -6.84
CA GLU A 172 -12.23 17.80 -5.94
C GLU A 172 -11.14 16.73 -5.92
N SER A 173 -11.50 15.45 -5.98
CA SER A 173 -10.52 14.36 -6.04
C SER A 173 -9.65 14.45 -7.30
N TYR A 174 -10.24 14.71 -8.47
CA TYR A 174 -9.47 14.95 -9.70
C TYR A 174 -8.58 16.19 -9.57
N LEU A 175 -9.10 17.29 -9.05
CA LEU A 175 -8.34 18.52 -8.90
C LEU A 175 -7.09 18.32 -8.04
N TYR A 176 -7.24 17.67 -6.89
CA TYR A 176 -6.11 17.40 -5.98
C TYR A 176 -5.21 16.28 -6.49
N TYR A 177 -5.73 15.34 -7.28
CA TYR A 177 -4.91 14.36 -7.99
C TYR A 177 -3.93 15.04 -8.96
N GLU A 178 -4.41 15.93 -9.84
CA GLU A 178 -3.55 16.65 -10.78
C GLU A 178 -2.53 17.54 -10.06
N LYS A 179 -2.94 18.22 -8.97
CA LYS A 179 -2.01 19.00 -8.14
C LYS A 179 -0.93 18.12 -7.52
N THR A 180 -1.30 16.92 -7.04
CA THR A 180 -0.37 15.95 -6.47
C THR A 180 0.65 15.50 -7.51
N LEU A 181 0.19 15.13 -8.72
CA LEU A 181 1.07 14.77 -9.84
C LEU A 181 2.06 15.88 -10.17
N LYS A 182 1.56 17.12 -10.32
CA LYS A 182 2.41 18.27 -10.59
C LYS A 182 3.50 18.45 -9.52
N SER A 183 3.11 18.38 -8.24
CA SER A 183 4.06 18.56 -7.13
C SER A 183 5.08 17.44 -7.02
N ILE A 184 4.72 16.18 -7.30
CA ILE A 184 5.70 15.09 -7.26
C ILE A 184 6.64 15.13 -8.46
N ASP A 185 6.15 15.48 -9.65
CA ASP A 185 6.97 15.65 -10.85
C ASP A 185 7.97 16.80 -10.69
N GLU A 186 7.58 17.89 -10.03
CA GLU A 186 8.47 19.00 -9.65
C GLU A 186 9.59 18.54 -8.71
N ILE A 187 9.25 17.75 -7.68
CA ILE A 187 10.26 17.18 -6.77
C ILE A 187 11.21 16.25 -7.53
N VAL A 188 10.68 15.37 -8.38
CA VAL A 188 11.51 14.47 -9.21
C VAL A 188 12.43 15.25 -10.12
N ALA A 189 11.98 16.38 -10.69
CA ALA A 189 12.80 17.26 -11.52
C ALA A 189 13.91 17.97 -10.72
N ILE A 190 13.66 18.35 -9.47
CA ILE A 190 14.67 18.97 -8.59
C ILE A 190 15.74 17.95 -8.18
N LEU A 191 15.35 16.68 -8.00
CA LEU A 191 16.19 15.55 -7.62
C LEU A 191 16.95 14.90 -8.80
N ALA A 192 16.65 15.30 -10.03
CA ALA A 192 17.36 14.88 -11.24
C ALA A 192 18.63 15.72 -11.47
#